data_AF-A0A8S9GAJ9-F1
#
_entry.id   AF-A0A8S9GAJ9-F1
#
_cell.length_a   1.000
_cell.length_b   1.000
_cell.length_c   1.000
_cell.angle_alpha   90.00
_cell.angle_beta   90.00
_cell.angle_gamma   90.00
#
_symmetry.space_group_name_H-M   'P 1'
#
loop_
_entity.id
_entity.type
_entity.pdbx_description
1 polymer ?
#
loop_
_entity_poly.entity_id
_entity_poly.type
_entity_poly.pdbx_seq_one_letter_code
_entity_poly.pdbx_strand_id
1 'polypeptide(L)'
;MLGHLKMPKLLTMAYPAYRDVSCQFLSSLEVTYHDAPHVRQGWGKIKFKVNGREYNMNFKDIGRVMGFQDLADYPLPTCENLPTQLWKLITGNKHSTGADKNSHIRHPSVRYLHRMFVHAFYPRKQAGNVTEEDMRLLCLAIRPYAPPGTLPLLSNDIHASFGMVSFFVNRL
;
A
#
# COMPACT_ATOMS: atom_id res chain seq x y z
N MET A 1 -4.20 8.45 4.82
CA MET A 1 -4.41 7.39 3.80
C MET A 1 -5.80 6.74 3.90
N LEU A 2 -6.19 6.11 5.02
CA LEU A 2 -7.49 5.43 5.16
C LEU A 2 -8.73 6.35 5.09
N GLY A 3 -8.58 7.64 5.39
CA GLY A 3 -9.64 8.65 5.25
C GLY A 3 -10.06 8.93 3.79
N HIS A 4 -9.11 8.89 2.84
CA HIS A 4 -9.40 9.09 1.41
C HIS A 4 -10.09 7.88 0.78
N LEU A 5 -9.85 6.68 1.34
CA LEU A 5 -10.54 5.45 0.96
C LEU A 5 -11.93 5.32 1.60
N LYS A 6 -12.39 6.33 2.37
CA LYS A 6 -13.67 6.32 3.11
C LYS A 6 -13.87 5.04 3.97
N MET A 7 -12.79 4.42 4.42
CA MET A 7 -12.82 3.20 5.24
C MET A 7 -13.63 3.34 6.54
N PRO A 8 -13.72 4.51 7.21
CA PRO A 8 -14.61 4.68 8.35
C PRO A 8 -16.10 4.47 8.04
N LYS A 9 -16.49 4.58 6.75
CA LYS A 9 -17.84 4.35 6.26
C LYS A 9 -18.03 2.98 5.60
N LEU A 10 -17.01 2.11 5.61
CA LEU A 10 -17.04 0.79 4.97
C LEU A 10 -18.21 -0.06 5.49
N LEU A 11 -18.51 0.04 6.80
CA LEU A 11 -19.57 -0.74 7.46
C LEU A 11 -20.95 -0.07 7.40
N THR A 12 -21.02 1.21 6.97
CA THR A 12 -22.26 2.01 6.97
C THR A 12 -22.69 2.45 5.57
N MET A 13 -21.88 2.20 4.54
CA MET A 13 -22.22 2.48 3.16
C MET A 13 -22.67 1.23 2.43
N ALA A 14 -23.97 1.17 2.14
CA ALA A 14 -24.47 0.42 0.99
C ALA A 14 -24.04 1.17 -0.28
N TYR A 15 -22.79 0.98 -0.71
CA TYR A 15 -22.43 1.43 -2.06
C TYR A 15 -23.30 0.65 -3.05
N PRO A 16 -23.93 1.31 -4.04
CA PRO A 16 -24.54 0.59 -5.14
C PRO A 16 -23.49 -0.33 -5.74
N ALA A 17 -23.76 -1.63 -5.74
CA ALA A 17 -22.90 -2.62 -6.36
C ALA A 17 -23.01 -2.41 -7.88
N TYR A 18 -22.04 -1.74 -8.48
CA TYR A 18 -21.99 -1.50 -9.92
C TYR A 18 -21.54 -2.75 -10.67
N ARG A 19 -22.27 -3.86 -10.49
CA ARG A 19 -21.88 -5.20 -10.96
C ARG A 19 -21.46 -5.19 -12.43
N ASP A 20 -22.30 -4.67 -13.31
CA ASP A 20 -22.05 -4.70 -14.76
C ASP A 20 -20.84 -3.84 -15.14
N VAL A 21 -20.72 -2.65 -14.54
CA VAL A 21 -19.58 -1.76 -14.76
C VAL A 21 -18.28 -2.38 -14.24
N SER A 22 -18.31 -3.00 -13.06
CA SER A 22 -17.16 -3.70 -12.48
C SER A 22 -16.75 -4.91 -13.33
N CYS A 23 -17.71 -5.69 -13.82
CA CYS A 23 -17.44 -6.82 -14.71
C CYS A 23 -16.82 -6.35 -16.02
N GLN A 24 -17.39 -5.32 -16.67
CA GLN A 24 -16.85 -4.76 -17.92
C GLN A 24 -15.44 -4.21 -17.72
N PHE A 25 -15.22 -3.46 -16.63
CA PHE A 25 -13.90 -2.96 -16.26
C PHE A 25 -12.89 -4.12 -16.13
N LEU A 26 -13.18 -5.11 -15.28
CA LEU A 26 -12.27 -6.22 -15.01
C LEU A 26 -12.03 -7.11 -16.23
N SER A 27 -13.05 -7.32 -17.08
CA SER A 27 -12.91 -8.17 -18.27
C SER A 27 -12.14 -7.52 -19.42
N SER A 28 -11.93 -6.20 -19.37
CA SER A 28 -11.27 -5.44 -20.44
C SER A 28 -10.03 -4.68 -19.96
N LEU A 29 -9.64 -4.86 -18.69
CA LEU A 29 -8.50 -4.18 -18.10
C LEU A 29 -7.20 -4.70 -18.71
N GLU A 30 -6.52 -3.82 -19.42
CA GLU A 30 -5.17 -4.03 -19.95
C GLU A 30 -4.22 -3.07 -19.24
N VAL A 31 -3.05 -3.56 -18.86
CA VAL A 31 -2.00 -2.76 -18.21
C VAL A 31 -0.78 -2.73 -19.10
N THR A 32 -0.24 -1.55 -19.35
CA THR A 32 1.01 -1.35 -20.08
C THR A 32 2.01 -0.64 -19.18
N TYR A 33 3.20 -1.24 -19.04
CA TYR A 33 4.31 -0.67 -18.29
C TYR A 33 5.29 0.02 -19.25
N HIS A 34 5.94 1.07 -18.77
CA HIS A 34 7.07 1.70 -19.43
C HIS A 34 8.37 1.19 -18.81
N ASP A 35 9.40 0.98 -19.62
CA ASP A 35 10.73 0.54 -19.15
C ASP A 35 11.42 1.60 -18.27
N ALA A 36 11.01 2.87 -18.41
CA ALA A 36 11.52 3.99 -17.65
C ALA A 36 10.38 4.96 -17.26
N PRO A 37 10.52 5.71 -16.16
CA PRO A 37 9.47 6.61 -15.69
C PRO A 37 9.28 7.78 -16.66
N HIS A 38 8.09 7.88 -17.26
CA HIS A 38 7.73 9.02 -18.09
C HIS A 38 7.32 10.21 -17.20
N VAL A 39 7.92 11.38 -17.43
CA VAL A 39 7.63 12.62 -16.67
C VAL A 39 6.13 12.91 -16.50
N ARG A 40 5.31 12.68 -17.54
CA ARG A 40 3.87 12.95 -17.51
C ARG A 40 2.99 11.74 -17.24
N GLN A 41 3.39 10.55 -17.70
CA GLN A 41 2.57 9.33 -17.63
C GLN A 41 2.97 8.40 -16.47
N GLY A 42 4.07 8.68 -15.78
CA GLY A 42 4.63 7.79 -14.76
C GLY A 42 5.15 6.50 -15.39
N TRP A 43 4.93 5.39 -14.72
CA TRP A 43 5.46 4.07 -15.08
C TRP A 43 4.57 3.25 -16.01
N GLY A 44 3.43 3.79 -16.43
CA GLY A 44 2.51 3.04 -17.26
C GLY A 44 1.11 3.62 -17.27
N LYS A 45 0.23 2.84 -17.87
CA LYS A 45 -1.18 3.17 -18.02
C LYS A 45 -2.05 1.92 -17.99
N ILE A 46 -3.29 2.12 -17.61
CA ILE A 46 -4.36 1.15 -17.81
C ILE A 46 -5.22 1.59 -18.98
N LYS A 47 -5.76 0.60 -19.67
CA LYS A 47 -6.78 0.72 -20.70
C LYS A 47 -7.93 -0.21 -20.34
N PHE A 48 -9.16 0.25 -20.44
CA PHE A 48 -10.34 -0.56 -20.14
C PHE A 48 -11.58 -0.02 -20.85
N LYS A 49 -12.66 -0.82 -20.86
CA LYS A 49 -13.94 -0.48 -21.48
C LYS A 49 -15.07 -0.54 -20.45
N VAL A 50 -15.91 0.49 -20.47
CA VAL A 50 -17.16 0.56 -19.68
C VAL A 50 -18.25 1.14 -20.58
N ASN A 51 -19.43 0.51 -20.59
CA ASN A 51 -20.58 0.88 -21.41
C ASN A 51 -20.22 1.08 -22.89
N GLY A 52 -19.37 0.18 -23.43
CA GLY A 52 -18.91 0.23 -24.82
C GLY A 52 -17.91 1.35 -25.13
N ARG A 53 -17.56 2.21 -24.17
CA ARG A 53 -16.57 3.28 -24.33
C ARG A 53 -15.23 2.85 -23.79
N GLU A 54 -14.17 3.22 -24.51
CA GLU A 54 -12.80 2.93 -24.12
C GLU A 54 -12.20 4.09 -23.32
N TYR A 55 -11.53 3.75 -22.22
CA TYR A 55 -10.88 4.67 -21.30
C TYR A 55 -9.40 4.33 -21.20
N ASN A 56 -8.57 5.38 -21.11
CA ASN A 56 -7.15 5.26 -20.87
C ASN A 56 -6.80 6.15 -19.67
N MET A 57 -6.08 5.61 -18.69
CA MET A 57 -5.66 6.36 -17.50
C MET A 57 -4.22 5.99 -17.17
N ASN A 58 -3.35 6.97 -17.04
CA ASN A 58 -1.96 6.72 -16.64
C ASN A 58 -1.87 6.55 -15.11
N PHE A 59 -0.79 5.93 -14.63
CA PHE A 59 -0.66 5.63 -13.20
C PHE A 59 -0.57 6.87 -12.32
N LYS A 60 -0.08 8.01 -12.85
CA LYS A 60 -0.10 9.29 -12.13
C LYS A 60 -1.51 9.81 -11.92
N ASP A 61 -2.38 9.69 -12.92
CA ASP A 61 -3.78 10.09 -12.81
C ASP A 61 -4.55 9.18 -11.85
N ILE A 62 -4.30 7.87 -11.89
CA ILE A 62 -4.86 6.93 -10.90
C ILE A 62 -4.42 7.33 -9.48
N GLY A 63 -3.11 7.59 -9.31
CA GLY A 63 -2.56 8.08 -8.06
C GLY A 63 -3.28 9.33 -7.57
N ARG A 64 -3.40 10.35 -8.42
CA ARG A 64 -4.08 11.61 -8.10
C ARG A 64 -5.54 11.39 -7.68
N VAL A 65 -6.32 10.60 -8.43
CA VAL A 65 -7.73 10.30 -8.12
C VAL A 65 -7.87 9.61 -6.75
N MET A 66 -6.91 8.73 -6.43
CA MET A 66 -6.87 8.01 -5.16
C MET A 66 -6.29 8.85 -4.00
N GLY A 67 -5.84 10.08 -4.28
CA GLY A 67 -5.21 10.97 -3.30
C GLY A 67 -3.74 10.62 -3.00
N PHE A 68 -3.09 9.84 -3.86
CA PHE A 68 -1.66 9.58 -3.79
C PHE A 68 -0.89 10.65 -4.58
N GLN A 69 0.08 11.29 -3.94
CA GLN A 69 1.07 12.12 -4.64
C GLN A 69 2.17 11.18 -5.14
N ASP A 70 2.27 10.98 -6.46
CA ASP A 70 3.32 10.14 -7.06
C ASP A 70 4.62 10.95 -7.18
N LEU A 71 5.40 10.92 -6.10
CA LEU A 71 6.63 11.66 -5.92
C LEU A 71 7.86 10.85 -6.40
N ALA A 72 9.00 11.52 -6.59
CA ALA A 72 10.16 10.91 -7.27
C ALA A 72 10.87 9.83 -6.42
N ASP A 73 10.81 9.93 -5.09
CA ASP A 73 11.53 9.03 -4.19
C ASP A 73 10.67 7.82 -3.83
N TYR A 74 11.08 6.63 -4.24
CA TYR A 74 10.43 5.37 -3.89
C TYR A 74 11.02 4.60 -2.69
N PRO A 75 12.22 4.88 -2.12
CA PRO A 75 12.68 4.13 -0.98
C PRO A 75 11.84 4.46 0.26
N LEU A 76 11.45 3.42 0.99
CA LEU A 76 10.83 3.59 2.29
C LEU A 76 11.86 4.17 3.28
N PRO A 77 11.52 5.23 4.01
CA PRO A 77 12.41 5.89 4.96
C PRO A 77 13.05 4.91 5.93
N THR A 78 14.35 5.07 6.07
CA THR A 78 15.16 4.34 7.02
C THR A 78 15.03 5.02 8.38
N CYS A 79 14.84 4.21 9.40
CA CYS A 79 14.88 4.66 10.79
C CYS A 79 15.61 3.58 11.56
N GLU A 80 16.73 3.95 12.17
CA GLU A 80 17.51 3.03 13.00
C GLU A 80 16.61 2.47 14.10
N ASN A 81 16.63 1.15 14.27
CA ASN A 81 15.84 0.42 15.27
C ASN A 81 14.31 0.41 15.06
N LEU A 82 13.77 0.96 13.97
CA LEU A 82 12.33 0.93 13.68
C LEU A 82 11.75 -0.49 13.64
N PRO A 83 12.34 -1.47 12.92
CA PRO A 83 11.82 -2.84 12.91
C PRO A 83 11.77 -3.43 14.32
N THR A 84 12.82 -3.25 15.11
CA THR A 84 12.92 -3.75 16.48
C THR A 84 11.86 -3.14 17.40
N GLN A 85 11.70 -1.81 17.37
CA GLN A 85 10.73 -1.11 18.23
C GLN A 85 9.29 -1.43 17.84
N LEU A 86 8.98 -1.39 16.54
CA LEU A 86 7.65 -1.72 16.04
C LEU A 86 7.30 -3.17 16.35
N TRP A 87 8.23 -4.11 16.11
CA TRP A 87 7.98 -5.52 16.34
C TRP A 87 7.66 -5.80 17.81
N LYS A 88 8.46 -5.23 18.73
CA LYS A 88 8.20 -5.31 20.16
C LYS A 88 6.84 -4.71 20.52
N LEU A 89 6.44 -3.62 19.89
CA LEU A 89 5.13 -3.00 20.12
C LEU A 89 3.96 -3.90 19.69
N ILE A 90 4.01 -4.46 18.48
CA ILE A 90 2.87 -5.19 17.90
C ILE A 90 2.82 -6.69 18.30
N THR A 91 3.94 -7.24 18.78
CA THR A 91 4.07 -8.66 19.16
C THR A 91 4.45 -8.90 20.61
N GLY A 92 5.03 -7.92 21.30
CA GLY A 92 5.68 -8.09 22.61
C GLY A 92 6.99 -8.87 22.59
N ASN A 93 7.44 -9.35 21.41
CA ASN A 93 8.61 -10.22 21.26
C ASN A 93 9.84 -9.45 20.78
N LYS A 94 11.02 -10.04 20.94
CA LYS A 94 12.25 -9.53 20.33
C LYS A 94 12.21 -9.75 18.81
N HIS A 95 12.60 -8.75 18.06
CA HIS A 95 12.73 -8.83 16.60
C HIS A 95 13.83 -9.81 16.20
N SER A 96 13.52 -10.68 15.24
CA SER A 96 14.48 -11.63 14.67
C SER A 96 14.18 -11.86 13.19
N THR A 97 15.08 -11.39 12.36
CA THR A 97 15.00 -11.52 10.90
C THR A 97 14.82 -12.99 10.49
N GLY A 98 13.77 -13.26 9.71
CA GLY A 98 13.44 -14.62 9.22
C GLY A 98 12.60 -15.48 10.17
N ALA A 99 12.59 -15.19 11.47
CA ALA A 99 11.76 -15.88 12.47
C ALA A 99 10.42 -15.16 12.72
N ASP A 100 10.33 -13.89 12.34
CA ASP A 100 9.15 -13.06 12.56
C ASP A 100 7.99 -13.45 11.66
N LYS A 101 6.96 -14.06 12.25
CA LYS A 101 5.77 -14.55 11.55
C LYS A 101 4.57 -13.62 11.74
N ASN A 102 3.70 -13.56 10.74
CA ASN A 102 2.42 -12.84 10.84
C ASN A 102 1.58 -13.30 12.06
N SER A 103 1.65 -14.57 12.44
CA SER A 103 0.95 -15.13 13.60
C SER A 103 1.38 -14.52 14.93
N HIS A 104 2.60 -13.96 15.03
CA HIS A 104 3.11 -13.33 16.25
C HIS A 104 2.50 -11.94 16.50
N ILE A 105 1.92 -11.29 15.48
CA ILE A 105 1.24 -10.00 15.62
C ILE A 105 -0.01 -10.18 16.45
N ARG A 106 -0.07 -9.56 17.64
CA ARG A 106 -1.18 -9.77 18.61
C ARG A 106 -2.47 -9.10 18.16
N HIS A 107 -2.38 -7.91 17.58
CA HIS A 107 -3.56 -7.14 17.19
C HIS A 107 -4.16 -7.66 15.87
N PRO A 108 -5.42 -8.13 15.83
CA PRO A 108 -5.99 -8.78 14.65
C PRO A 108 -6.07 -7.85 13.44
N SER A 109 -6.41 -6.57 13.62
CA SER A 109 -6.45 -5.60 12.51
C SER A 109 -5.08 -5.33 11.89
N VAL A 110 -4.02 -5.26 12.70
CA VAL A 110 -2.63 -5.09 12.22
C VAL A 110 -2.17 -6.36 11.51
N ARG A 111 -2.54 -7.53 12.04
CA ARG A 111 -2.27 -8.83 11.42
C ARG A 111 -2.95 -8.94 10.04
N TYR A 112 -4.20 -8.51 9.93
CA TYR A 112 -4.94 -8.53 8.68
C TYR A 112 -4.39 -7.50 7.69
N LEU A 113 -4.07 -6.30 8.14
CA LEU A 113 -3.44 -5.27 7.32
C LEU A 113 -2.12 -5.76 6.70
N HIS A 114 -1.28 -6.45 7.47
CA HIS A 114 -0.10 -7.11 6.93
C HIS A 114 -0.44 -8.09 5.81
N ARG A 115 -1.45 -8.96 6.00
CA ARG A 115 -1.88 -9.90 4.95
C ARG A 115 -2.34 -9.17 3.70
N MET A 116 -3.09 -8.07 3.85
CA MET A 116 -3.49 -7.24 2.73
C MET A 116 -2.27 -6.71 1.97
N PHE A 117 -1.26 -6.19 2.66
CA PHE A 117 -0.03 -5.76 2.00
C PHE A 117 0.66 -6.90 1.26
N VAL A 118 0.83 -8.06 1.92
CA VAL A 118 1.46 -9.23 1.30
C VAL A 118 0.76 -9.64 0.02
N HIS A 119 -0.57 -9.63 -0.03
CA HIS A 119 -1.32 -10.08 -1.20
C HIS A 119 -1.55 -8.99 -2.25
N ALA A 120 -1.63 -7.73 -1.84
CA ALA A 120 -1.87 -6.60 -2.76
C ALA A 120 -0.58 -6.08 -3.39
N PHE A 121 0.52 -6.09 -2.64
CA PHE A 121 1.77 -5.44 -3.02
C PHE A 121 2.91 -6.40 -3.34
N TYR A 122 2.79 -7.67 -2.96
CA TYR A 122 3.80 -8.68 -3.24
C TYR A 122 3.15 -9.86 -3.98
N PRO A 123 3.83 -10.49 -4.96
CA PRO A 123 3.36 -11.72 -5.58
C PRO A 123 3.55 -12.94 -4.65
N ARG A 124 3.40 -12.76 -3.33
CA ARG A 124 3.61 -13.81 -2.32
C ARG A 124 2.31 -14.59 -2.12
N LYS A 125 2.38 -15.91 -2.35
CA LYS A 125 1.25 -16.85 -2.12
C LYS A 125 0.81 -16.91 -0.65
N GLN A 126 1.70 -16.65 0.31
CA GLN A 126 1.39 -16.72 1.73
C GLN A 126 2.04 -15.59 2.54
N ALA A 127 1.26 -15.00 3.44
CA ALA A 127 1.74 -14.07 4.46
C ALA A 127 2.37 -14.80 5.64
N GLY A 128 3.50 -15.46 5.39
CA GLY A 128 4.27 -16.19 6.40
C GLY A 128 5.15 -15.24 7.21
N ASN A 129 6.30 -14.88 6.64
CA ASN A 129 7.30 -14.03 7.27
C ASN A 129 6.96 -12.55 7.10
N VAL A 130 7.19 -11.78 8.15
CA VAL A 130 7.13 -10.32 8.15
C VAL A 130 8.54 -9.81 7.87
N THR A 131 8.72 -9.11 6.75
CA THR A 131 9.99 -8.47 6.39
C THR A 131 10.13 -7.11 7.08
N GLU A 132 11.35 -6.57 7.17
CA GLU A 132 11.53 -5.19 7.67
C GLU A 132 10.78 -4.15 6.84
N GLU A 133 10.62 -4.42 5.56
CA GLU A 133 9.86 -3.56 4.68
C GLU A 133 8.36 -3.58 4.99
N ASP A 134 7.81 -4.77 5.23
CA ASP A 134 6.43 -4.92 5.71
C ASP A 134 6.26 -4.13 7.01
N MET A 135 7.27 -4.14 7.90
CA MET A 135 7.27 -3.35 9.14
C MET A 135 7.28 -1.84 8.87
N ARG A 136 8.05 -1.35 7.90
CA ARG A 136 8.06 0.08 7.51
C ARG A 136 6.69 0.53 7.00
N LEU A 137 6.07 -0.25 6.11
CA LEU A 137 4.72 0.00 5.59
C LEU A 137 3.66 -0.05 6.70
N LEU A 138 3.74 -1.05 7.59
CA LEU A 138 2.85 -1.16 8.72
C LEU A 138 2.99 0.04 9.65
N CYS A 139 4.21 0.47 9.97
CA CYS A 139 4.43 1.65 10.81
C CYS A 139 3.73 2.88 10.22
N LEU A 140 3.90 3.12 8.92
CA LEU A 140 3.24 4.22 8.21
C LEU A 140 1.72 4.17 8.34
N ALA A 141 1.14 3.00 8.13
CA ALA A 141 -0.31 2.83 8.14
C ALA A 141 -0.92 2.98 9.54
N ILE A 142 -0.23 2.52 10.59
CA ILE A 142 -0.74 2.56 11.96
C ILE A 142 -0.37 3.85 12.71
N ARG A 143 0.65 4.59 12.27
CA ARG A 143 1.15 5.78 12.96
C ARG A 143 0.08 6.83 13.29
N PRO A 144 -0.87 7.16 12.40
CA PRO A 144 -1.96 8.09 12.73
C PRO A 144 -2.89 7.62 13.86
N TYR A 145 -2.84 6.34 14.21
CA TYR A 145 -3.69 5.70 15.22
C TYR A 145 -2.92 5.34 16.50
N ALA A 146 -1.60 5.51 16.52
CA ALA A 146 -0.78 5.26 17.70
C ALA A 146 -0.72 6.53 18.57
N PRO A 147 -0.67 6.41 19.91
CA PRO A 147 -0.45 7.56 20.78
C PRO A 147 0.87 8.26 20.43
N PRO A 148 0.94 9.60 20.53
CA PRO A 148 2.18 10.35 20.29
C PRO A 148 3.35 9.79 21.09
N GLY A 149 4.52 9.65 20.46
CA GLY A 149 5.73 9.12 21.10
C GLY A 149 5.81 7.59 21.23
N THR A 150 4.77 6.85 20.84
CA THR A 150 4.77 5.36 20.90
C THR A 150 5.59 4.72 19.77
N LEU A 151 5.67 5.39 18.62
CA LEU A 151 6.39 4.92 17.45
C LEU A 151 7.63 5.79 17.17
N PRO A 152 8.73 5.20 16.64
CA PRO A 152 9.94 5.95 16.32
C PRO A 152 9.66 7.09 15.37
N LEU A 153 10.37 8.21 15.51
CA LEU A 153 10.33 9.28 14.53
C LEU A 153 10.96 8.80 13.22
N LEU A 154 10.20 8.84 12.13
CA LEU A 154 10.73 8.62 10.80
C LEU A 154 11.54 9.87 10.43
N SER A 155 12.74 9.70 9.87
CA SER A 155 13.66 10.83 9.66
C SER A 155 13.08 11.92 8.75
N ASN A 156 12.19 11.52 7.83
CA ASN A 156 11.61 12.39 6.81
C ASN A 156 10.07 12.26 6.80
N ASP A 157 9.37 13.33 6.42
CA ASP A 157 7.94 13.27 6.13
C ASP A 157 7.70 12.44 4.86
N ILE A 158 7.31 11.19 5.06
CA ILE A 158 7.11 10.20 3.99
C ILE A 158 6.00 10.64 3.04
N HIS A 159 5.00 11.36 3.55
CA HIS A 159 3.91 11.87 2.72
C HIS A 159 4.38 12.98 1.77
N ALA A 160 5.55 13.58 2.03
CA ALA A 160 6.14 14.62 1.20
C ALA A 160 7.12 14.11 0.14
N SER A 161 7.53 12.82 0.17
CA SER A 161 8.47 12.27 -0.82
C SER A 161 8.12 10.90 -1.43
N PHE A 162 7.21 10.11 -0.85
CA PHE A 162 7.01 8.71 -1.24
C PHE A 162 6.22 8.50 -2.54
N GLY A 163 6.89 8.01 -3.58
CA GLY A 163 6.33 7.56 -4.85
C GLY A 163 5.79 6.13 -4.78
N MET A 164 4.51 5.97 -4.41
CA MET A 164 3.83 4.67 -4.35
C MET A 164 3.93 3.89 -5.68
N VAL A 165 3.76 4.56 -6.82
CA VAL A 165 3.73 3.89 -8.14
C VAL A 165 5.12 3.35 -8.47
N SER A 166 6.15 4.19 -8.29
CA SER A 166 7.55 3.82 -8.45
C SER A 166 7.94 2.64 -7.54
N PHE A 167 7.47 2.64 -6.29
CA PHE A 167 7.71 1.54 -5.34
C PHE A 167 7.15 0.20 -5.82
N PHE A 168 6.00 0.18 -6.50
CA PHE A 168 5.38 -1.04 -7.01
C PHE A 168 5.99 -1.52 -8.33
N VAL A 169 6.31 -0.61 -9.25
CA VAL A 169 6.84 -0.99 -10.57
C VAL A 169 8.24 -1.61 -10.44
N ASN A 170 9.07 -1.12 -9.52
CA ASN A 170 10.37 -1.72 -9.23
C ASN A 170 10.30 -3.16 -8.67
N ARG A 171 9.12 -3.76 -8.51
CA ARG A 171 8.90 -5.10 -7.95
C ARG A 171 8.23 -6.08 -8.92
N LEU A 172 7.79 -5.59 -10.09
CA LEU A 172 7.23 -6.39 -11.17
C LEU A 172 8.35 -6.93 -12.05
#